data_AF-A0A352Y584-F1
#
_entry.id   AF-A0A352Y584-F1
#
_cell.length_a   1.000
_cell.length_b   1.000
_cell.length_c   1.000
_cell.angle_alpha   90.00
_cell.angle_beta   90.00
_cell.angle_gamma   90.00
#
_symmetry.space_group_name_H-M   'P 1'
#
loop_
_entity.id
_entity.type
_entity.pdbx_description
1 polymer ?
#
loop_
_entity_poly.entity_id
_entity_poly.type
_entity_poly.pdbx_seq_one_letter_code
_entity_poly.pdbx_strand_id
1 'polypeptide(L)' 'MQLLPARVSLWYFGDPIRECTCSASSIMRYQKRISGPLLDRIDIHVEVPRVDYEKLADKRNAENSTTIRT' A
#
# COMPACT_ATOMS: atom_id res chain seq x y z
N MET A 1 -32.98 -8.85 1.07
CA MET A 1 -32.61 -8.55 -0.34
C MET A 1 -32.29 -7.05 -0.40
N GLN A 2 -31.07 -6.52 -0.30
CA GLN A 2 -29.70 -7.04 -0.27
C GLN A 2 -28.95 -6.30 0.86
N LEU A 3 -28.12 -7.02 1.61
CA LEU A 3 -27.10 -6.43 2.46
C LEU A 3 -26.05 -5.81 1.52
N LEU A 4 -25.95 -4.48 1.48
CA LEU A 4 -24.85 -3.78 0.82
C LEU A 4 -23.59 -4.06 1.66
N PRO A 5 -22.59 -4.84 1.18
CA PRO A 5 -21.34 -4.94 1.91
C PRO A 5 -20.66 -3.57 1.83
N ALA A 6 -20.05 -3.17 2.94
CA ALA A 6 -19.39 -1.90 3.18
C ALA A 6 -18.74 -1.28 1.93
N ARG A 7 -18.96 0.02 1.71
CA ARG A 7 -18.28 0.84 0.69
C ARG A 7 -16.75 0.64 0.77
N VAL A 8 -16.17 -0.22 -0.05
CA VAL A 8 -14.73 -0.48 -0.05
C VAL A 8 -14.03 0.60 -0.88
N SER A 9 -13.32 1.50 -0.19
CA SER A 9 -12.66 2.69 -0.75
C SER A 9 -11.39 2.36 -1.54
N LEU A 10 -10.90 3.33 -2.34
CA LEU A 10 -9.71 3.21 -3.22
C LEU A 10 -8.44 2.68 -2.52
N TRP A 11 -8.37 2.78 -1.20
CA TRP A 11 -7.24 2.35 -0.37
C TRP A 11 -6.89 0.86 -0.51
N TYR A 12 -7.84 0.02 -0.92
CA TYR A 12 -7.64 -1.42 -1.06
C TYR A 12 -7.26 -1.86 -2.49
N PHE A 13 -6.93 -0.92 -3.36
CA PHE A 13 -6.42 -1.25 -4.69
C PHE A 13 -5.05 -1.96 -4.57
N GLY A 14 -4.99 -3.24 -4.94
CA GLY A 14 -3.80 -4.08 -4.80
C GLY A 14 -3.71 -4.86 -3.47
N ASP A 15 -4.74 -4.79 -2.62
CA ASP A 15 -4.78 -5.55 -1.36
C ASP A 15 -5.22 -7.01 -1.64
N PRO A 16 -4.42 -8.02 -1.24
CA PRO A 16 -4.76 -9.42 -1.46
C PRO A 16 -5.90 -9.94 -0.57
N ILE A 17 -6.25 -9.21 0.49
CA ILE A 17 -7.24 -9.61 1.49
C ILE A 17 -8.58 -8.87 1.29
N ARG A 18 -8.54 -7.62 0.81
CA ARG A 18 -9.74 -6.79 0.64
C ARG A 18 -9.94 -6.36 -0.82
N GLU A 19 -11.05 -6.78 -1.40
CA GLU A 19 -11.40 -6.41 -2.78
C GLU A 19 -11.82 -4.94 -2.88
N CYS A 20 -11.19 -4.18 -3.78
CA CYS A 20 -11.62 -2.81 -4.04
C CYS A 20 -12.94 -2.78 -4.83
N THR A 21 -13.93 -2.00 -4.38
CA THR A 21 -15.17 -1.73 -5.15
C THR A 21 -15.02 -0.53 -6.11
N CYS A 22 -13.80 -0.07 -6.33
CA CYS A 22 -13.51 1.10 -7.12
C CYS A 22 -13.61 0.84 -8.64
N SER A 23 -14.21 1.78 -9.38
CA SER A 23 -14.24 1.70 -10.85
C SER A 23 -12.87 1.99 -11.47
N ALA A 24 -12.54 1.32 -12.58
CA ALA A 24 -11.28 1.51 -13.31
C ALA A 24 -10.98 2.99 -13.63
N SER A 25 -12.01 3.77 -14.00
CA SER A 25 -11.86 5.20 -14.27
C SER A 25 -11.45 6.02 -13.04
N SER A 26 -11.87 5.62 -11.85
CA SER A 26 -11.52 6.30 -10.59
C SER A 26 -10.08 5.98 -10.17
N ILE A 27 -9.62 4.75 -10.40
CA ILE A 27 -8.23 4.33 -10.19
C ILE A 27 -7.30 5.15 -11.07
N MET A 28 -7.57 5.22 -12.37
CA MET A 28 -6.74 5.97 -13.33
C MET A 28 -6.67 7.47 -13.01
N ARG A 29 -7.79 8.09 -12.60
CA ARG A 29 -7.82 9.50 -12.19
C ARG A 29 -6.98 9.75 -10.93
N TYR A 30 -7.01 8.84 -9.98
CA TYR A 30 -6.25 8.95 -8.73
C TYR A 30 -4.75 8.80 -8.99
N GLN A 31 -4.35 7.77 -9.75
CA GLN A 31 -2.95 7.56 -10.13
C GLN A 31 -2.39 8.80 -10.80
N LYS A 32 -3.06 9.34 -11.83
CA LYS A 32 -2.64 10.58 -12.53
C LYS A 32 -2.42 11.80 -11.63
N ARG A 33 -3.10 11.88 -10.47
CA ARG A 33 -2.92 12.99 -9.50
C ARG A 33 -1.67 12.82 -8.63
N ILE A 34 -1.36 11.59 -8.25
CA ILE A 34 -0.18 11.29 -7.41
C ILE A 34 1.07 11.19 -8.28
N SER A 35 0.92 10.63 -9.46
CA SER A 35 1.95 10.30 -10.44
C SER A 35 2.29 11.47 -11.39
N GLY A 36 1.96 12.70 -11.00
CA GLY A 36 2.26 13.89 -11.80
C GLY A 36 3.78 14.12 -11.95
N PRO A 37 4.26 15.35 -12.25
CA PRO A 37 5.66 15.66 -12.58
C PRO A 37 6.74 15.30 -11.52
N LEU A 38 6.38 14.61 -10.45
CA LEU A 38 7.24 14.14 -9.36
C LEU A 38 7.78 12.71 -9.56
N LEU A 39 7.10 11.83 -10.31
CA LEU A 39 7.60 10.46 -10.55
C LEU A 39 8.87 10.40 -11.40
N ASP A 40 9.09 11.42 -12.24
CA ASP A 40 10.27 11.53 -13.10
C ASP A 40 11.56 11.81 -12.30
N ARG A 41 11.46 12.05 -10.99
CA ARG A 41 12.59 12.43 -10.12
C ARG A 41 12.78 11.50 -8.93
N ILE A 42 12.09 10.38 -8.88
CA ILE A 42 12.23 9.38 -7.83
C ILE A 42 12.96 8.18 -8.44
N ASP A 43 14.21 7.97 -8.04
CA ASP A 43 15.06 6.92 -8.61
C ASP A 43 14.64 5.50 -8.16
N ILE A 44 13.90 5.38 -7.05
CA ILE A 44 13.50 4.08 -6.47
C ILE A 44 11.99 4.00 -6.34
N HIS A 45 11.41 3.11 -7.14
CA HIS A 45 10.02 2.70 -7.05
C HIS A 45 9.96 1.24 -6.60
N VAL A 46 9.54 1.01 -5.36
CA VAL A 46 9.31 -0.34 -4.84
C VAL A 46 7.86 -0.44 -4.40
N GLU A 47 7.18 -1.46 -4.90
CA GLU A 47 5.84 -1.82 -4.46
C GLU A 47 5.95 -2.57 -3.13
N VAL A 48 5.31 -2.04 -2.08
CA VAL A 48 5.33 -2.65 -0.75
C VAL A 48 3.97 -3.30 -0.50
N PRO A 49 3.90 -4.64 -0.41
CA PRO A 49 2.64 -5.32 -0.14
C PRO A 49 2.20 -5.09 1.30
N ARG A 50 0.91 -5.32 1.56
CA ARG A 50 0.36 -5.24 2.91
C ARG A 50 1.07 -6.25 3.83
N VAL A 51 1.51 -5.78 4.99
CA VAL A 51 2.11 -6.62 6.03
C VAL A 51 1.08 -6.91 7.12
N ASP A 52 1.06 -8.13 7.63
CA ASP A 52 0.20 -8.53 8.74
C ASP A 52 0.59 -7.78 10.02
N TYR A 53 -0.42 -7.35 10.78
CA TYR A 53 -0.18 -6.60 12.03
C TYR A 53 0.69 -7.39 13.01
N GLU A 54 0.46 -8.69 13.14
CA GLU A 54 1.24 -9.57 14.03
C GLU A 54 2.73 -9.57 13.70
N LYS A 55 3.09 -9.52 12.41
CA LYS A 55 4.49 -9.44 11.97
C LYS A 55 5.13 -8.08 12.27
N LEU A 56 4.34 -7.00 12.27
CA LEU A 56 4.80 -5.66 12.64
C LEU A 56 4.91 -5.47 14.15
N ALA A 57 4.00 -6.09 14.91
CA ALA A 57 3.95 -6.01 16.37
C ALA A 57 4.90 -7.00 17.05
N ASP A 58 5.45 -7.95 16.29
CA ASP A 58 6.45 -8.89 16.79
C ASP A 58 7.71 -8.13 17.24
N LYS A 59 8.11 -8.33 18.49
CA LYS A 59 9.27 -7.66 19.11
C LYS A 59 10.60 -8.33 18.73
N ARG A 60 10.68 -8.97 17.56
CA ARG A 60 11.94 -9.61 17.13
C ARG A 60 13.06 -8.58 17.12
N ASN A 61 14.23 -9.03 17.58
CA ASN A 61 15.39 -8.21 17.86
C ASN A 61 15.73 -7.30 16.68
N ALA A 62 15.59 -5.99 16.87
CA ALA A 62 16.22 -5.01 15.99
C ALA A 62 17.74 -5.15 16.16
N GLU A 63 18.46 -5.28 15.05
CA GLU A 63 19.91 -5.25 15.08
C GLU A 63 20.37 -3.83 15.40
N ASN A 64 21.32 -3.69 16.34
CA ASN A 64 21.87 -2.39 16.68
C ASN A 64 22.60 -1.81 15.46
N SER A 65 22.47 -0.51 15.23
CA SER A 65 23.19 0.18 14.13
C SER A 65 24.71 0.02 14.24
N THR A 66 25.23 -0.20 15.44
CA THR A 66 26.64 -0.51 15.69
C THR A 66 27.08 -1.84 15.07
N THR A 67 26.18 -2.80 14.91
CA THR A 67 26.43 -4.12 14.33
C THR A 67 26.44 -4.08 12.79
N ILE A 68 25.65 -3.20 12.17
CA ILE A 68 25.50 -3.10 10.71
C ILE A 68 26.56 -2.21 10.03
N ARG A 69 27.22 -1.34 10.80
CA ARG A 69 28.15 -0.31 10.27
C ARG A 69 29.56 -0.84 9.95
N THR A 70 29.66 -2.02 9.35
CA THR A 70 30.93 -2.65 8.91
C THR A 70 31.25 -2.34 7.46
#